data_AF-A0A1D7XNJ7-F1
#
_entry.id   AF-A0A1D7XNJ7-F1
#
_cell.length_a   1.000
_cell.length_b   1.000
_cell.length_c   1.000
_cell.angle_alpha   90.00
_cell.angle_beta   90.00
_cell.angle_gamma   90.00
#
_symmetry.space_group_name_H-M   'P 1'
#
loop_
_entity.id
_entity.type
_entity.pdbx_description
1 polymer ?
#
loop_
_entity_poly.entity_id
_entity_poly.type
_entity_poly.pdbx_seq_one_letter_code
_entity_poly.pdbx_strand_id
1 'polypeptide(L)'
;MAQTDSHFPKLYLFGEDYIIREYIDGIELDKYLSSHFLTEDLSNKIIEIYEAMNLVGYTRLDAAPFHIFLTSSNEIKLIDTARAMKKKTRYPYLIIKTLQKLGYKEQFLDFVKTNRPDIYRKWLNNSN
;
A
#
# COMPACT_ATOMS: atom_id res chain seq x y z
N MET A 1 -8.66 5.19 -13.04
CA MET A 1 -8.81 6.34 -12.11
C MET A 1 -9.00 5.78 -10.71
N ALA A 2 -8.51 6.39 -9.63
CA ALA A 2 -8.58 5.79 -8.29
C ALA A 2 -10.00 5.38 -7.83
N GLN A 3 -11.02 6.09 -8.31
CA GLN A 3 -12.43 5.82 -7.99
C GLN A 3 -13.00 4.53 -8.62
N THR A 4 -12.26 3.87 -9.51
CA THR A 4 -12.66 2.60 -10.13
C THR A 4 -12.02 1.38 -9.46
N ASP A 5 -11.17 1.59 -8.45
CA ASP A 5 -10.41 0.53 -7.80
C ASP A 5 -10.79 0.47 -6.32
N SER A 6 -11.15 -0.73 -5.84
CA SER A 6 -11.68 -0.94 -4.50
C SER A 6 -10.65 -0.68 -3.40
N HIS A 7 -9.35 -0.61 -3.71
CA HIS A 7 -8.31 -0.32 -2.72
C HIS A 7 -8.32 1.14 -2.26
N PHE A 8 -9.07 2.03 -2.92
CA PHE A 8 -9.16 3.43 -2.55
C PHE A 8 -10.56 3.77 -2.03
N PRO A 9 -10.69 4.71 -1.07
CA PRO A 9 -11.98 5.19 -0.60
C PRO A 9 -12.82 5.77 -1.73
N LYS A 10 -14.10 5.40 -1.78
CA LYS A 10 -15.08 6.06 -2.66
C LYS A 10 -15.23 7.53 -2.27
N LEU A 11 -15.19 8.42 -3.25
CA LEU A 11 -15.47 9.84 -3.10
C LEU A 11 -16.97 10.05 -3.31
N TYR A 12 -17.62 10.65 -2.32
CA TYR A 12 -19.05 10.97 -2.37
C TYR A 12 -19.29 12.41 -2.81
N LEU A 13 -18.48 13.35 -2.31
CA LEU A 13 -18.59 14.78 -2.62
C LEU A 13 -17.23 15.47 -2.45
N PHE A 14 -17.02 16.56 -3.16
CA PHE A 14 -15.91 17.48 -2.90
C PHE A 14 -16.34 18.92 -3.19
N GLY A 15 -15.70 19.87 -2.53
CA GLY A 15 -15.83 21.29 -2.76
C GLY A 15 -14.46 21.97 -2.75
N GLU A 16 -14.44 23.28 -2.51
CA GLU A 16 -13.20 24.08 -2.51
C GLU A 16 -12.21 23.60 -1.44
N ASP A 17 -12.68 23.42 -0.20
CA ASP A 17 -11.83 23.08 0.96
C ASP A 17 -12.22 21.77 1.67
N TYR A 18 -13.05 20.92 1.04
CA TYR A 18 -13.48 19.67 1.66
C TYR A 18 -13.67 18.52 0.67
N ILE A 19 -13.54 17.31 1.20
CA ILE A 19 -13.95 16.07 0.55
C ILE A 19 -14.78 15.24 1.53
N ILE A 20 -15.85 14.62 1.03
CA ILE A 20 -16.61 13.58 1.71
C ILE A 20 -16.34 12.27 1.00
N ARG A 21 -15.92 11.27 1.74
CA ARG A 21 -15.49 9.97 1.21
C ARG A 21 -15.89 8.84 2.15
N GLU A 22 -15.75 7.62 1.65
CA GLU A 22 -15.93 6.39 2.39
C GLU A 22 -15.15 6.39 3.70
N TYR A 23 -15.86 6.09 4.79
CA TYR A 23 -15.24 5.82 6.07
C TYR A 23 -14.68 4.41 6.05
N ILE A 24 -13.38 4.28 6.33
CA ILE A 24 -12.71 2.98 6.38
C ILE A 24 -12.59 2.59 7.84
N ASP A 25 -13.40 1.61 8.26
CA ASP A 25 -13.32 0.98 9.57
C ASP A 25 -12.25 -0.13 9.53
N GLY A 26 -11.07 0.15 10.09
CA GLY A 26 -9.95 -0.77 10.05
C GLY A 26 -8.77 -0.37 10.92
N ILE A 27 -7.79 -1.26 10.97
CA ILE A 27 -6.54 -1.10 11.73
C ILE A 27 -5.42 -0.72 10.76
N GLU A 28 -4.63 0.29 11.11
CA GLU A 28 -3.43 0.68 10.36
C GLU A 28 -2.43 -0.48 10.27
N LEU A 29 -1.79 -0.65 9.10
CA LEU A 29 -0.92 -1.79 8.81
C LEU A 29 0.25 -1.92 9.80
N ASP A 30 0.88 -0.81 10.16
CA ASP A 30 1.97 -0.79 11.13
C ASP A 30 1.51 -1.16 12.54
N LYS A 31 0.34 -0.65 12.98
CA LYS A 31 -0.29 -1.06 14.24
C LYS A 31 -0.63 -2.54 14.25
N TYR A 32 -1.23 -3.07 13.18
CA TYR A 32 -1.55 -4.49 13.08
C TYR A 32 -0.29 -5.36 13.20
N LEU A 33 0.74 -5.07 12.40
CA LEU A 33 2.02 -5.80 12.39
C LEU A 33 2.86 -5.63 13.66
N SER A 34 2.56 -4.65 14.51
CA SER A 34 3.20 -4.53 15.84
C SER A 34 2.74 -5.59 16.84
N SER A 35 1.59 -6.23 16.58
CA SER A 35 0.98 -7.23 17.47
C SER A 35 0.68 -8.56 16.78
N HIS A 36 0.81 -8.64 15.46
CA HIS A 36 0.52 -9.81 14.64
C HIS A 36 1.68 -10.10 13.67
N PHE A 37 1.79 -11.36 13.24
CA PHE A 37 2.78 -11.77 12.26
C PHE A 37 2.40 -11.35 10.84
N LEU A 38 3.41 -11.06 10.02
CA LEU A 38 3.22 -10.93 8.59
C LEU A 38 2.89 -12.30 8.00
N THR A 39 1.68 -12.46 7.47
CA THR A 39 1.24 -13.68 6.77
C THR A 39 1.49 -13.57 5.27
N GLU A 40 1.42 -14.70 4.56
CA GLU A 40 1.46 -14.72 3.09
C GLU A 40 0.29 -13.93 2.48
N ASP A 41 -0.91 -14.10 3.02
CA ASP A 41 -2.11 -13.34 2.60
C ASP A 41 -1.92 -11.82 2.77
N LEU A 42 -1.40 -11.39 3.92
CA LEU A 42 -1.10 -9.98 4.15
C LEU A 42 0.03 -9.47 3.24
N SER A 43 1.04 -10.30 2.97
CA SER A 43 2.09 -9.97 2.01
C SER A 43 1.52 -9.77 0.61
N ASN A 44 0.58 -10.62 0.17
CA ASN A 44 -0.10 -10.46 -1.10
C ASN A 44 -0.92 -9.16 -1.16
N LYS A 45 -1.66 -8.82 -0.09
CA LYS A 45 -2.42 -7.57 0.01
C LYS A 45 -1.56 -6.31 -0.05
N ILE A 46 -0.39 -6.33 0.56
CA ILE A 46 0.57 -5.21 0.44
C ILE A 46 1.00 -5.02 -1.02
N ILE A 47 1.16 -6.13 -1.77
CA ILE A 47 1.45 -6.09 -3.20
C ILE A 47 0.23 -5.58 -4.00
N GLU A 48 -0.99 -5.98 -3.67
CA GLU A 48 -2.21 -5.48 -4.30
C GLU A 48 -2.33 -3.95 -4.20
N ILE A 49 -2.01 -3.37 -3.04
CA ILE A 49 -1.91 -1.90 -2.89
C ILE A 49 -0.88 -1.29 -3.83
N TYR A 50 0.30 -1.90 -3.94
CA TYR A 50 1.36 -1.43 -4.85
C TYR A 50 0.89 -1.43 -6.31
N GLU A 51 0.24 -2.51 -6.73
CA GLU A 51 -0.29 -2.65 -8.08
C GLU A 51 -1.46 -1.72 -8.35
N ALA A 52 -2.37 -1.55 -7.39
CA ALA A 52 -3.49 -0.62 -7.47
C ALA A 52 -2.97 0.81 -7.70
N MET A 53 -1.94 1.26 -6.96
CA MET A 53 -1.29 2.56 -7.19
C MET A 53 -0.78 2.69 -8.64
N ASN A 54 -0.14 1.64 -9.17
CA ASN A 54 0.36 1.65 -10.54
C ASN A 54 -0.77 1.66 -11.58
N LEU A 55 -1.81 0.85 -11.36
CA LEU A 55 -2.96 0.72 -12.24
C LEU A 55 -3.73 2.05 -12.37
N VAL A 56 -3.90 2.77 -11.26
CA VAL A 56 -4.62 4.04 -11.26
C VAL A 56 -3.77 5.23 -11.73
N GLY A 57 -2.51 4.98 -12.10
CA GLY A 57 -1.61 5.94 -12.73
C GLY A 57 -0.79 6.80 -11.77
N TYR A 58 -0.65 6.40 -10.51
CA TYR A 58 0.18 7.14 -9.57
C TYR A 58 1.67 7.07 -9.92
N THR A 59 2.36 8.19 -9.79
CA THR A 59 3.81 8.25 -10.02
C THR A 59 4.59 7.80 -8.78
N ARG A 60 3.99 7.92 -7.59
CA ARG A 60 4.50 7.41 -6.32
C ARG A 60 3.88 6.05 -6.00
N LEU A 61 4.61 4.97 -6.24
CA LEU A 61 4.23 3.61 -5.86
C LEU A 61 4.73 3.29 -4.45
N ASP A 62 4.38 4.15 -3.49
CA ASP A 62 4.84 4.06 -2.11
C ASP A 62 3.88 4.83 -1.18
N ALA A 63 3.67 4.30 0.02
CA ALA A 63 2.80 4.89 1.03
C ALA A 63 3.37 4.66 2.42
N ALA A 64 3.07 5.58 3.35
CA ALA A 64 3.36 5.32 4.76
C ALA A 64 2.37 4.27 5.27
N PRO A 65 2.81 3.23 6.01
CA PRO A 65 1.91 2.15 6.44
C PRO A 65 0.73 2.58 7.31
N PHE A 66 0.82 3.69 8.05
CA PHE A 66 -0.32 4.26 8.79
C PHE A 66 -1.43 4.85 7.89
N HIS A 67 -1.22 4.92 6.57
CA HIS A 67 -2.25 5.23 5.58
C HIS A 67 -2.86 3.98 4.92
N ILE A 68 -2.36 2.79 5.27
CA ILE A 68 -2.82 1.50 4.76
C ILE A 68 -3.63 0.83 5.87
N PHE A 69 -4.87 0.49 5.59
CA PHE A 69 -5.83 -0.03 6.57
C PHE A 69 -6.23 -1.45 6.23
N LEU A 70 -6.25 -2.32 7.24
CA LEU A 70 -6.84 -3.65 7.21
C LEU A 70 -8.23 -3.58 7.84
N THR A 71 -9.24 -3.94 7.05
CA THR A 71 -10.65 -3.91 7.48
C THR A 71 -11.04 -5.24 8.14
N SER A 72 -12.13 -5.22 8.89
CA SER A 72 -12.70 -6.44 9.51
C SER A 72 -13.17 -7.48 8.49
N SER A 73 -13.51 -7.06 7.26
CA SER A 73 -13.81 -7.92 6.11
C SER A 73 -12.56 -8.46 5.41
N ASN A 74 -11.38 -8.30 6.01
CA ASN A 74 -10.09 -8.74 5.49
C ASN A 74 -9.69 -8.05 4.17
N GLU A 75 -10.28 -6.89 3.84
CA GLU A 75 -9.83 -6.04 2.73
C GLU A 75 -8.70 -5.10 3.16
N ILE A 76 -7.87 -4.66 2.20
CA ILE A 76 -6.83 -3.65 2.42
C ILE A 76 -7.16 -2.37 1.64
N LYS A 77 -6.99 -1.20 2.29
CA LYS A 77 -7.35 0.11 1.72
C LYS A 77 -6.21 1.12 1.90
N LEU A 78 -5.97 1.96 0.90
CA LEU A 78 -5.04 3.10 0.97
C LEU A 78 -5.83 4.41 0.99
N ILE A 79 -5.77 5.15 2.09
CA ILE A 79 -6.65 6.31 2.29
C ILE A 79 -6.02 7.65 1.88
N ASP A 80 -4.74 7.90 2.12
CA ASP A 80 -4.13 9.20 1.81
C ASP A 80 -3.26 9.12 0.56
N THR A 81 -3.78 9.68 -0.52
CA THR A 81 -3.12 9.74 -1.83
C THR A 81 -2.88 11.18 -2.29
N ALA A 82 -3.04 12.19 -1.42
CA ALA A 82 -2.90 13.61 -1.77
C ALA A 82 -1.53 13.97 -2.35
N ARG A 83 -0.50 13.16 -2.05
CA ARG A 83 0.87 13.32 -2.54
C ARG A 83 1.29 12.26 -3.58
N ALA A 84 0.36 11.42 -4.05
CA ALA A 84 0.67 10.28 -4.91
C ALA A 84 1.23 10.69 -6.29
N MET A 85 0.96 11.93 -6.73
CA MET A 85 1.48 12.47 -7.99
C MET A 85 2.71 13.38 -7.81
N LYS A 86 3.03 13.79 -6.57
CA LYS A 86 4.05 14.82 -6.29
C LYS A 86 5.49 14.29 -6.38
N LYS A 87 5.68 12.98 -6.30
CA LYS A 87 6.99 12.32 -6.33
C LYS A 87 6.91 11.09 -7.21
N LYS A 88 7.99 10.78 -7.94
CA LYS A 88 8.13 9.52 -8.66
C LYS A 88 8.90 8.51 -7.82
N THR A 89 8.29 7.41 -7.43
CA THR A 89 8.96 6.29 -6.75
C THR A 89 8.42 4.97 -7.28
N ARG A 90 9.32 4.09 -7.70
CA ARG A 90 8.97 2.74 -8.15
C ARG A 90 9.20 1.68 -7.08
N TYR A 91 10.16 1.90 -6.20
CA TYR A 91 10.41 1.05 -5.05
C TYR A 91 9.65 1.59 -3.82
N PRO A 92 8.90 0.76 -3.09
CA PRO A 92 8.08 1.20 -1.96
C PRO A 92 8.91 1.37 -0.67
N TYR A 93 9.79 2.38 -0.66
CA TYR A 93 10.76 2.59 0.43
C TYR A 93 10.12 2.74 1.80
N LEU A 94 8.98 3.44 1.94
CA LEU A 94 8.34 3.61 3.23
C LEU A 94 7.75 2.31 3.76
N ILE A 95 7.08 1.55 2.90
CA ILE A 95 6.53 0.23 3.26
C ILE A 95 7.68 -0.68 3.71
N ILE A 96 8.73 -0.82 2.88
CA ILE A 96 9.86 -1.71 3.20
C ILE A 96 10.60 -1.25 4.46
N LYS A 97 10.80 0.07 4.65
CA LYS A 97 11.47 0.59 5.85
C LYS A 97 10.69 0.28 7.11
N THR A 98 9.37 0.35 7.09
CA THR A 98 8.54 -0.02 8.24
C THR A 98 8.57 -1.53 8.47
N LEU A 99 8.46 -2.35 7.43
CA LEU A 99 8.62 -3.80 7.56
C LEU A 99 9.99 -4.17 8.13
N GLN A 100 11.06 -3.46 7.74
CA GLN A 100 12.39 -3.64 8.31
C GLN A 100 12.42 -3.34 9.81
N LYS A 101 11.80 -2.23 10.24
CA LYS A 101 11.72 -1.88 11.67
C LYS A 101 10.96 -2.93 12.48
N LEU A 102 10.00 -3.60 11.86
CA LEU A 102 9.20 -4.67 12.48
C LEU A 102 9.82 -6.07 12.31
N GLY A 103 10.98 -6.19 11.67
CA GLY A 103 11.67 -7.47 11.46
C GLY A 103 11.19 -8.30 10.27
N TYR A 104 10.27 -7.79 9.45
CA TYR A 104 9.61 -8.53 8.36
C TYR A 104 10.16 -8.26 6.95
N LYS A 105 11.21 -7.43 6.81
CA LYS A 105 11.73 -7.05 5.49
C LYS A 105 12.15 -8.25 4.64
N GLU A 106 13.01 -9.11 5.16
CA GLU A 106 13.55 -10.23 4.37
C GLU A 106 12.44 -11.24 4.05
N GLN A 107 11.60 -11.58 5.02
CA GLN A 107 10.40 -12.42 4.82
C GLN A 107 9.52 -11.89 3.68
N PHE A 108 9.22 -10.59 3.67
CA PHE A 108 8.40 -9.98 2.64
C PHE A 108 9.09 -9.98 1.26
N LEU A 109 10.38 -9.63 1.21
CA LEU A 109 11.13 -9.59 -0.05
C LEU A 109 11.29 -10.99 -0.67
N ASP A 110 11.51 -12.02 0.15
CA ASP A 110 11.55 -13.41 -0.29
C ASP A 110 10.17 -13.89 -0.79
N PHE A 111 9.09 -13.49 -0.11
CA PHE A 111 7.73 -13.73 -0.57
C PHE A 111 7.50 -13.09 -1.95
N VAL A 112 7.87 -11.82 -2.15
CA VAL A 112 7.70 -11.11 -3.43
C VAL A 112 8.56 -11.76 -4.52
N LYS A 113 9.81 -12.13 -4.21
CA LYS A 113 10.71 -12.81 -5.15
C LYS A 113 10.14 -14.14 -5.64
N THR A 114 9.52 -14.91 -4.74
CA THR A 114 8.98 -16.23 -5.02
C THR A 114 7.65 -16.15 -5.76
N ASN A 115 6.72 -15.34 -5.25
CA ASN A 115 5.33 -15.33 -5.71
C ASN A 115 5.07 -14.29 -6.81
N ARG A 116 5.79 -13.16 -6.80
CA ARG A 116 5.62 -12.03 -7.72
C ARG A 116 6.97 -11.60 -8.32
N PRO A 117 7.69 -12.50 -9.01
CA PRO A 117 9.04 -12.24 -9.50
C PRO A 117 9.10 -11.10 -10.53
N ASP A 118 7.99 -10.79 -11.20
CA ASP A 118 7.88 -9.64 -12.09
C ASP A 118 8.01 -8.31 -11.32
N ILE A 119 7.34 -8.19 -10.17
CA ILE A 119 7.44 -7.03 -9.27
C ILE A 119 8.82 -6.96 -8.63
N TYR A 120 9.33 -8.09 -8.15
CA TYR A 120 10.67 -8.14 -7.55
C TYR A 120 11.75 -7.63 -8.51
N ARG A 121 11.73 -8.08 -9.78
CA ARG A 121 12.65 -7.59 -10.82
C ARG A 121 12.48 -6.10 -11.10
N LYS A 122 11.23 -5.60 -11.16
CA LYS A 122 10.96 -4.15 -11.30
C LYS A 122 11.59 -3.37 -10.16
N TRP A 123 11.53 -3.89 -8.93
CA TRP A 123 12.16 -3.26 -7.77
C TRP A 123 13.68 -3.21 -7.89
N LEU A 124 14.34 -4.33 -8.19
CA LEU A 124 15.81 -4.39 -8.35
C LEU A 124 16.35 -3.37 -9.36
N ASN A 125 15.68 -3.21 -10.50
CA ASN A 125 16.13 -2.29 -11.56
C ASN A 125 16.00 -0.80 -11.18
N ASN A 126 15.29 -0.48 -10.10
CA ASN A 126 15.07 0.89 -9.65
C ASN A 126 15.59 1.13 -8.21
N SER A 127 16.44 0.24 -7.69
CA SER A 127 17.04 0.33 -6.34
C SER A 127 18.32 1.18 -6.28
N ASN A 128 18.74 1.82 -7.38
CA ASN A 128 19.91 2.70 -7.44
C ASN A 128 19.56 4.15 -7.10
#